data_AF-A0A0D1V327-F1
#
_entry.id   AF-A0A0D1V327-F1
#
_cell.length_a   1.000
_cell.length_b   1.000
_cell.length_c   1.000
_cell.angle_alpha   90.00
_cell.angle_beta   90.00
_cell.angle_gamma   90.00
#
_symmetry.space_group_name_H-M   'P 1'
#
loop_
_entity.id
_entity.type
_entity.pdbx_description
1 polymer ?
#
loop_
_entity_poly.entity_id
_entity_poly.type
_entity_poly.pdbx_seq_one_letter_code
_entity_poly.pdbx_strand_id
1 'polypeptide(L)' 'MSYPLQKQLRTHLKSVPPRLSFYRMVKSQEFDELCRFYDQGMITLEQLEQHARRLERLF' A
#
# COMPACT_ATOMS: atom_id res chain seq x y z
N MET A 1 1.12 -17.06 -1.77
CA MET A 1 2.43 -16.56 -1.31
C MET A 1 2.64 -15.18 -1.91
N SER A 2 2.21 -14.12 -1.21
CA SER A 2 2.13 -12.74 -1.76
C SER A 2 3.08 -11.77 -1.08
N TYR A 3 4.29 -12.23 -0.73
CA TYR A 3 5.30 -11.46 0.01
C TYR A 3 6.24 -10.53 -0.82
N PRO A 4 6.51 -10.73 -2.13
CA PRO A 4 7.46 -9.86 -2.83
C PRO A 4 6.91 -8.46 -3.09
N LEU A 5 5.61 -8.35 -3.37
CA LEU A 5 4.97 -7.14 -3.86
C LEU A 5 4.73 -6.11 -2.74
N GLN A 6 4.27 -6.56 -1.56
CA GLN A 6 4.13 -5.70 -0.37
C GLN A 6 5.47 -5.10 0.09
N LYS A 7 6.56 -5.86 -0.03
CA LYS A 7 7.91 -5.39 0.32
C LYS A 7 8.42 -4.33 -0.65
N GLN A 8 8.16 -4.51 -1.95
CA GLN A 8 8.49 -3.52 -2.98
C GLN A 8 7.67 -2.23 -2.81
N LEU A 9 6.35 -2.35 -2.60
CA LEU A 9 5.46 -1.21 -2.36
C LEU A 9 5.80 -0.46 -1.08
N ARG A 10 6.14 -1.16 0.00
CA ARG A 10 6.64 -0.52 1.23
C ARG A 10 7.88 0.34 0.99
N THR A 11 8.72 -0.06 0.04
CA THR A 11 9.95 0.69 -0.29
C THR A 11 9.63 1.87 -1.20
N HIS A 12 8.70 1.69 -2.15
CA HIS A 12 8.25 2.74 -3.08
C HIS A 12 7.40 3.83 -2.41
N LEU A 13 6.51 3.44 -1.48
CA LEU A 13 5.55 4.34 -0.81
C LEU A 13 6.13 5.02 0.43
N LYS A 14 7.32 4.62 0.89
CA LYS A 14 7.94 5.22 2.08
C LYS A 14 8.38 6.65 1.79
N SER A 15 7.73 7.63 2.41
CA SER A 15 8.39 8.92 2.70
C SER A 15 9.55 8.65 3.67
N VAL A 16 10.70 9.31 3.50
CA VAL A 16 11.80 9.23 4.46
C VAL A 16 11.75 10.48 5.35
N PRO A 17 11.48 10.37 6.67
CA PRO A 17 11.13 9.16 7.44
C PRO A 17 9.64 8.75 7.30
N PRO A 18 9.30 7.45 7.51
CA PRO A 18 7.92 6.96 7.37
C PRO A 18 7.06 7.40 8.55
N ARG A 19 5.84 7.87 8.28
CA ARG A 19 4.88 8.30 9.31
C ARG A 19 4.30 7.10 10.08
N LEU A 20 3.79 7.35 11.29
CA LEU A 20 3.12 6.31 12.08
C LEU A 20 1.82 5.82 11.40
N SER A 21 1.09 6.74 10.75
CA SER A 21 -0.08 6.48 9.89
C SER A 21 0.24 5.42 8.82
N PHE A 22 1.37 5.56 8.14
CA PHE A 22 1.84 4.60 7.15
C PHE A 22 2.02 3.19 7.73
N TYR A 23 2.63 3.07 8.91
CA TYR A 23 2.81 1.75 9.54
C TYR A 23 1.51 1.08 9.95
N ARG A 24 0.51 1.88 10.37
CA ARG A 24 -0.83 1.38 10.70
C ARG A 24 -1.55 0.92 9.44
N MET A 25 -1.54 1.76 8.39
CA MET A 25 -2.13 1.45 7.10
C MET A 25 -1.56 0.15 6.50
N VAL A 26 -0.24 -0.04 6.47
CA VAL A 26 0.34 -1.24 5.85
C VAL A 26 0.02 -2.54 6.62
N LYS A 27 -0.45 -2.44 7.87
CA LYS A 27 -0.92 -3.59 8.65
C LYS A 27 -2.44 -3.78 8.58
N SER A 28 -3.15 -2.91 7.86
CA SER A 28 -4.60 -2.91 7.76
C SER A 28 -5.10 -3.89 6.70
N GLN A 29 -6.31 -4.41 6.87
CA GLN A 29 -6.94 -5.31 5.91
C GLN A 29 -7.21 -4.59 4.58
N GLU A 30 -7.54 -3.30 4.65
CA GLU A 30 -7.82 -2.44 3.51
C GLU A 30 -6.61 -2.33 2.59
N PHE A 31 -5.40 -2.23 3.16
CA PHE A 31 -4.17 -2.21 2.38
C PHE A 31 -3.85 -3.58 1.76
N ASP A 32 -4.12 -4.67 2.49
CA ASP A 32 -3.98 -6.02 1.95
C ASP A 32 -4.90 -6.26 0.74
N GLU A 33 -6.16 -5.80 0.81
CA GLU A 33 -7.10 -5.86 -0.31
C GLU A 33 -6.64 -5.01 -1.50
N LEU A 34 -6.12 -3.80 -1.22
CA LEU A 34 -5.56 -2.93 -2.24
C LEU A 34 -4.41 -3.61 -3.00
N CYS A 35 -3.51 -4.30 -2.28
CA CYS A 35 -2.44 -5.08 -2.89
C CYS A 35 -2.98 -6.26 -3.71
N ARG A 36 -4.07 -6.92 -3.28
CA ARG A 36 -4.69 -8.00 -4.06
C ARG A 36 -5.28 -7.50 -5.37
N PHE A 37 -5.92 -6.33 -5.40
CA PHE A 37 -6.44 -5.75 -6.64
C PHE A 37 -5.34 -5.47 -7.66
N TYR A 38 -4.17 -5.02 -7.19
CA TYR A 38 -3.01 -4.83 -8.06
C TYR A 38 -2.45 -6.17 -8.56
N ASP A 39 -2.33 -7.18 -7.69
CA ASP A 39 -1.86 -8.53 -8.06
C ASP A 39 -2.79 -9.20 -9.09
N GLN A 40 -4.09 -8.92 -9.03
CA GLN A 40 -5.10 -9.37 -9.98
C GLN A 40 -5.15 -8.54 -11.27
N GLY A 41 -4.33 -7.49 -11.39
CA GLY A 41 -4.30 -6.59 -12.55
C GLY A 41 -5.54 -5.70 -12.68
N MET A 42 -6.36 -5.56 -11.63
CA MET A 42 -7.56 -4.71 -11.64
C MET A 42 -7.23 -3.22 -11.53
N ILE A 43 -6.08 -2.89 -10.95
CA ILE A 43 -5.57 -1.52 -10.82
C ILE A 43 -4.12 -1.43 -11.26
N THR A 44 -3.74 -0.26 -11.77
CA THR A 44 -2.35 0.04 -12.11
C THR A 44 -1.53 0.40 -10.87
N LEU A 45 -0.20 0.45 -11.01
CA LEU A 45 0.70 0.87 -9.94
C LEU A 45 0.40 2.31 -9.49
N GLU A 46 0.11 3.20 -10.45
CA GLU A 46 -0.23 4.60 -10.15
C GLU A 46 -1.53 4.71 -9.35
N GLN A 47 -2.56 3.95 -9.74
CA GLN A 47 -3.83 3.90 -8.99
C GLN A 47 -3.61 3.37 -7.58
N LEU A 48 -2.82 2.30 -7.45
CA LEU A 48 -2.44 1.75 -6.15
C LEU A 48 -1.76 2.79 -5.26
N GLU A 49 -0.81 3.58 -5.78
CA GLU A 49 -0.15 4.65 -5.03
C GLU A 49 -1.14 5.74 -4.60
N GLN A 50 -2.04 6.17 -5.48
CA GLN A 50 -3.06 7.16 -5.16
C GLN A 50 -4.01 6.67 -4.07
N HIS A 51 -4.48 5.42 -4.19
CA HIS A 51 -5.36 4.81 -3.20
C HIS A 51 -4.65 4.61 -1.86
N ALA A 52 -3.39 4.16 -1.86
CA ALA A 52 -2.60 4.04 -0.64
C ALA A 52 -2.42 5.39 0.06
N ARG A 53 -2.12 6.48 -0.67
CA ARG A 53 -2.02 7.83 -0.07
C ARG A 53 -3.34 8.33 0.50
N ARG A 54 -4.48 7.99 -0.13
CA ARG A 54 -5.81 8.33 0.40
C ARG A 54 -6.13 7.50 1.64
N LEU A 55 -5.80 6.21 1.62
CA LEU A 55 -6.01 5.29 2.73
C LEU A 55 -5.16 5.70 3.94
N GLU A 56 -3.91 6.12 3.73
CA GLU A 56 -3.03 6.60 4.81
C GLU A 56 -3.64 7.77 5.59
N ARG A 57 -4.42 8.65 4.94
CA ARG A 57 -5.08 9.79 5.61
C ARG A 57 -6.16 9.37 6.60
N LEU A 58 -6.59 8.11 6.57
CA LEU A 58 -7.59 7.55 7.48
C LEU A 58 -6.97 6.93 8.75
N PHE A 59 -5.63 6.90 8.87
CA PHE A 59 -4.88 6.28 9.97
C PHE A 59 -3.99 7.26 10.75
#